data_AF-A0A7C4JX58-F1
#
_entry.id   AF-A0A7C4JX58-F1
#
_cell.length_a   1.000
_cell.length_b   1.000
_cell.length_c   1.000
_cell.angle_alpha   90.00
_cell.angle_beta   90.00
_cell.angle_gamma   90.00
#
_symmetry.space_group_name_H-M   'P 1'
#
loop_
_entity.id
_entity.type
_entity.pdbx_description
1 polymer ?
#
loop_
_entity_poly.entity_id
_entity_poly.type
_entity_poly.pdbx_seq_one_letter_code
_entity_poly.pdbx_strand_id
1 'polypeptide(L)'
;MLNRIASNTILLVLLLFSNLADGQPVFADCSLLDIKIEFGIQQVFADKGENPSYHKGYLSYENENGATISIPVDIRTRGIFRRKASNCSQPPLLIKFKPKETSNTIFEDIEKLKLVVPCQKSSRYEDLVLKEYLVYKLYQIISPYSYRVRLLRLKIVDRYYGNEAVSYAFVIEPVEVLTKRLGGVVRDAKNTHPNACNSYYYNRMAIFQYMIGHTDWSIKALHNITLIEPEPFAPAIPVPFDFDFSGFVDAPYALPAEHLPIKSVQERHFNGYCKPEQQYIDAFNYFLNLRDTINHAITTFYYLPQRQRNELVRYTSEFFDIIASDSKRKSRIITKCRTD
;
A
#
# COMPACT_ATOMS: atom_id res chain seq x y z
N MET A 1 -28.74 9.62 -59.01
CA MET A 1 -27.81 10.36 -58.12
C MET A 1 -28.58 10.74 -56.86
N LEU A 2 -28.46 9.94 -55.79
CA LEU A 2 -28.80 10.29 -54.41
C LEU A 2 -28.32 9.13 -53.52
N ASN A 3 -27.07 9.29 -53.04
CA ASN A 3 -26.53 8.96 -51.71
C ASN A 3 -27.11 7.71 -51.03
N ARG A 4 -26.44 6.55 -50.86
CA ARG A 4 -25.01 6.26 -50.57
C ARG A 4 -24.43 6.98 -49.33
N ILE A 5 -25.20 7.09 -48.26
CA ILE A 5 -24.68 7.40 -46.90
C ILE A 5 -25.48 6.57 -45.88
N ALA A 6 -25.24 5.27 -45.82
CA ALA A 6 -25.79 4.42 -44.76
C ALA A 6 -24.97 3.13 -44.65
N SER A 7 -23.65 3.25 -44.45
CA SER A 7 -22.85 2.04 -44.11
C SER A 7 -21.49 2.32 -43.46
N ASN A 8 -21.23 3.52 -42.93
CA ASN A 8 -19.94 3.85 -42.29
C ASN A 8 -20.05 4.29 -40.83
N THR A 9 -21.23 4.27 -40.20
CA THR A 9 -21.39 4.74 -38.81
C THR A 9 -21.45 3.61 -37.77
N ILE A 10 -21.51 2.35 -38.19
CA ILE A 10 -21.51 1.19 -37.28
C ILE A 10 -20.09 0.58 -37.12
N LEU A 11 -19.15 0.96 -37.99
CA LEU A 11 -17.75 0.51 -37.92
C LEU A 11 -16.82 1.52 -37.23
N LEU A 12 -17.39 2.49 -36.49
CA LEU A 12 -16.63 3.48 -35.70
C LEU A 12 -17.03 3.51 -34.21
N VAL A 13 -17.66 2.43 -33.72
CA VAL A 13 -17.98 2.24 -32.29
C VAL A 13 -17.23 1.03 -31.70
N LEU A 14 -16.48 0.30 -32.51
CA LEU A 14 -15.64 -0.84 -32.08
C LEU A 14 -14.15 -0.51 -31.89
N LEU A 15 -13.77 0.78 -31.94
CA LEU A 15 -12.37 1.24 -31.80
C LEU A 15 -12.10 2.12 -30.57
N LEU A 16 -12.97 2.10 -29.54
CA LEU A 16 -12.77 2.83 -28.29
C LEU A 16 -12.83 1.96 -27.02
N PHE A 17 -12.71 0.64 -27.18
CA PHE A 17 -12.49 -0.29 -26.06
C PHE A 17 -11.15 -1.03 -26.14
N SER A 18 -10.14 -0.41 -26.75
CA SER A 18 -8.78 -0.57 -26.25
C SER A 18 -8.60 0.44 -25.12
N ASN A 19 -9.29 0.21 -24.00
CA ASN A 19 -8.66 0.51 -22.74
C ASN A 19 -7.40 -0.37 -22.75
N LEU A 20 -6.25 0.19 -23.12
CA LEU A 20 -5.00 -0.29 -22.54
C LEU A 20 -5.33 -0.45 -21.06
N ALA A 21 -5.28 -1.67 -20.55
CA ALA A 21 -5.50 -1.92 -19.14
C ALA A 21 -4.66 -0.89 -18.37
N ASP A 22 -5.32 0.09 -17.74
CA ASP A 22 -4.62 1.24 -17.19
C ASP A 22 -3.93 0.77 -15.90
N GLY A 23 -2.68 0.33 -16.08
CA GLY A 23 -1.80 -0.18 -15.04
C GLY A 23 -1.06 -1.47 -15.42
N GLN A 24 0.04 -1.71 -14.72
CA GLN A 24 0.86 -2.91 -14.90
C GLN A 24 0.05 -4.20 -14.62
N PRO A 25 0.21 -5.27 -15.43
CA PRO A 25 -0.64 -6.46 -15.35
C PRO A 25 -0.76 -7.08 -13.96
N VAL A 26 0.35 -7.23 -13.23
CA VAL A 26 0.36 -7.78 -11.86
C VAL A 26 -0.49 -6.98 -10.85
N PHE A 27 -0.74 -5.69 -11.11
CA PHE A 27 -1.54 -4.81 -10.26
C PHE A 27 -2.93 -4.48 -10.83
N ALA A 28 -3.23 -4.92 -12.06
CA ALA A 28 -4.54 -4.73 -12.68
C ALA A 28 -5.55 -5.77 -12.15
N ASP A 29 -5.13 -7.01 -11.98
CA ASP A 29 -5.92 -8.05 -11.33
C ASP A 29 -5.91 -7.84 -9.80
N CYS A 30 -7.04 -8.13 -9.13
CA CYS A 30 -7.18 -8.10 -7.66
C CYS A 30 -7.38 -9.47 -6.98
N SER A 31 -7.49 -10.58 -7.72
CA SER A 31 -7.53 -11.95 -7.19
C SER A 31 -6.26 -12.35 -6.39
N LEU A 32 -6.26 -13.55 -5.81
CA LEU A 32 -5.07 -14.09 -5.13
C LEU A 32 -4.08 -14.60 -6.18
N LEU A 33 -2.80 -14.22 -6.09
CA LEU A 33 -1.75 -14.76 -6.95
C LEU A 33 -0.89 -15.78 -6.19
N ASP A 34 -0.87 -17.02 -6.65
CA ASP A 34 0.05 -18.04 -6.13
C ASP A 34 1.46 -17.80 -6.71
N ILE A 35 2.45 -17.60 -5.83
CA ILE A 35 3.85 -17.35 -6.20
C ILE A 35 4.75 -18.31 -5.44
N LYS A 36 5.70 -18.93 -6.14
CA LYS A 36 6.85 -19.61 -5.55
C LYS A 36 8.08 -18.72 -5.68
N ILE A 37 8.86 -18.55 -4.62
CA ILE A 37 10.19 -17.93 -4.67
C ILE A 37 11.21 -18.92 -4.11
N GLU A 38 12.25 -19.20 -4.87
CA GLU A 38 13.31 -20.14 -4.51
C GLU A 38 14.67 -19.42 -4.47
N PHE A 39 15.34 -19.46 -3.32
CA PHE A 39 16.65 -18.84 -3.12
C PHE A 39 17.39 -19.45 -1.93
N GLY A 40 18.64 -19.02 -1.70
CA GLY A 40 19.37 -19.38 -0.49
C GLY A 40 18.86 -18.58 0.72
N ILE A 41 17.90 -19.13 1.48
CA ILE A 41 17.24 -18.40 2.56
C ILE A 41 18.26 -18.02 3.63
N GLN A 42 19.13 -18.96 4.01
CA GLN A 42 20.13 -18.71 5.05
C GLN A 42 21.09 -17.58 4.64
N GLN A 43 21.58 -17.59 3.40
CA GLN A 43 22.50 -16.56 2.91
C GLN A 43 21.82 -15.18 2.87
N VAL A 44 20.62 -15.09 2.29
CA VAL A 44 19.89 -13.82 2.19
C VAL A 44 19.49 -13.30 3.57
N PHE A 45 19.02 -14.16 4.48
CA PHE A 45 18.53 -13.72 5.79
C PHE A 45 19.67 -13.45 6.77
N ALA A 46 20.89 -13.93 6.50
CA ALA A 46 22.09 -13.51 7.21
C ALA A 46 22.64 -12.18 6.70
N ASP A 47 22.44 -11.87 5.41
CA ASP A 47 22.88 -10.62 4.78
C ASP A 47 21.96 -9.43 5.14
N LYS A 48 22.21 -8.89 6.34
CA LYS A 48 21.44 -7.81 6.97
C LYS A 48 22.27 -6.55 7.25
N GLY A 49 23.45 -6.45 6.63
CA GLY A 49 24.31 -5.27 6.73
C GLY A 49 23.61 -4.00 6.24
N GLU A 50 24.27 -2.84 6.36
CA GLU A 50 23.70 -1.57 5.90
C GLU A 50 23.29 -1.64 4.42
N ASN A 51 24.17 -2.24 3.59
CA ASN A 51 24.00 -2.44 2.16
C ASN A 51 24.00 -3.94 1.80
N PRO A 52 22.87 -4.64 1.96
CA PRO A 52 22.79 -6.08 1.70
C PRO A 52 22.91 -6.33 0.19
N SER A 53 23.65 -7.38 -0.16
CA SER A 53 23.91 -7.76 -1.53
C SER A 53 22.70 -8.45 -2.17
N TYR A 54 22.67 -8.47 -3.50
CA TYR A 54 21.71 -9.26 -4.25
C TYR A 54 22.18 -10.70 -4.39
N HIS A 55 21.28 -11.64 -4.14
CA HIS A 55 21.49 -13.08 -4.25
C HIS A 55 20.58 -13.65 -5.33
N LYS A 56 21.07 -14.64 -6.09
CA LYS A 56 20.30 -15.26 -7.18
C LYS A 56 19.16 -16.11 -6.64
N GLY A 57 18.01 -16.04 -7.30
CA GLY A 57 16.86 -16.89 -7.05
C GLY A 57 15.95 -17.01 -8.27
N TYR A 58 14.81 -17.65 -8.07
CA TYR A 58 13.77 -17.80 -9.08
C TYR A 58 12.42 -17.40 -8.47
N LEU A 59 11.62 -16.69 -9.26
CA LEU A 59 10.21 -16.47 -8.98
C LEU A 59 9.40 -17.25 -10.01
N SER A 60 8.41 -18.01 -9.57
CA SER A 60 7.55 -18.80 -10.46
C SER A 60 6.07 -18.62 -10.13
N TYR A 61 5.24 -18.66 -11.16
CA TYR A 61 3.78 -18.59 -11.08
C TYR A 61 3.13 -19.31 -12.25
N GLU A 62 1.84 -19.61 -12.13
CA GLU A 62 1.04 -20.17 -13.22
C GLU A 62 0.38 -19.04 -14.01
N ASN A 63 0.54 -19.03 -15.33
CA ASN A 63 -0.14 -18.04 -16.19
C ASN A 63 -1.59 -18.45 -16.49
N GLU A 64 -2.32 -17.61 -17.22
CA GLU A 64 -3.73 -17.83 -17.57
C GLU A 64 -3.98 -19.12 -18.38
N ASN A 65 -2.94 -19.67 -19.04
CA ASN A 65 -3.00 -20.91 -19.81
C ASN A 65 -2.63 -22.16 -18.99
N GLY A 66 -2.40 -22.02 -17.68
CA GLY A 66 -1.96 -23.11 -16.81
C GLY A 66 -0.48 -23.45 -16.91
N ALA A 67 0.30 -22.67 -17.67
CA ALA A 67 1.73 -22.92 -17.83
C ALA A 67 2.52 -22.28 -16.68
N THR A 68 3.48 -23.04 -16.12
CA THR A 68 4.41 -22.49 -15.12
C THR A 68 5.43 -21.58 -15.80
N ILE A 69 5.40 -20.30 -15.45
CA ILE A 69 6.42 -19.33 -15.81
C ILE A 69 7.44 -19.27 -14.67
N SER A 70 8.73 -19.32 -15.01
CA SER A 70 9.82 -19.19 -14.04
C SER A 70 10.79 -18.12 -14.50
N ILE A 71 11.02 -17.13 -13.65
CA ILE A 71 11.80 -15.93 -13.94
C ILE A 71 13.02 -15.92 -13.00
N PRO A 72 14.26 -15.87 -13.54
CA PRO A 72 15.44 -15.65 -12.72
C PRO A 72 15.42 -14.23 -12.14
N VAL A 73 15.62 -14.13 -10.82
CA VAL A 73 15.56 -12.87 -10.06
C VAL A 73 16.77 -12.69 -9.16
N ASP A 74 17.00 -11.45 -8.77
CA ASP A 74 17.96 -11.04 -7.77
C ASP A 74 17.22 -10.61 -6.49
N ILE A 75 17.50 -11.23 -5.35
CA ILE A 75 16.77 -11.03 -4.10
C ILE A 75 17.71 -10.49 -3.03
N ARG A 76 17.24 -9.50 -2.26
CA ARG A 76 17.94 -9.01 -1.07
C ARG A 76 16.98 -8.62 0.05
N THR A 77 17.51 -8.48 1.25
CA THR A 77 16.75 -7.89 2.36
C THR A 77 16.56 -6.37 2.15
N ARG A 78 15.46 -5.82 2.66
CA ARG A 78 15.17 -4.37 2.65
C ARG A 78 14.71 -3.88 4.03
N GLY A 79 14.55 -2.56 4.13
CA GLY A 79 14.05 -1.90 5.34
C GLY A 79 15.11 -1.77 6.42
N ILE A 80 14.78 -1.00 7.46
CA ILE A 80 15.67 -0.72 8.59
C ILE A 80 15.21 -1.50 9.82
N PHE A 81 13.99 -1.25 10.29
CA PHE A 81 13.47 -1.85 11.51
C PHE A 81 13.29 -3.36 11.40
N ARG A 82 12.51 -3.83 10.42
CA ARG A 82 12.19 -5.25 10.22
C ARG A 82 13.35 -6.08 9.63
N ARG A 83 14.45 -5.44 9.23
CA ARG A 83 15.67 -6.14 8.81
C ARG A 83 16.48 -6.64 10.00
N LYS A 84 16.39 -5.98 11.16
CA LYS A 84 17.11 -6.36 12.38
C LYS A 84 16.56 -7.68 12.92
N ALA A 85 17.45 -8.64 13.19
CA ALA A 85 17.08 -9.97 13.67
C ALA A 85 16.38 -9.95 15.04
N SER A 86 16.66 -8.94 15.86
CA SER A 86 15.96 -8.70 17.14
C SER A 86 14.47 -8.42 16.96
N ASN A 87 14.07 -7.95 15.78
CA ASN A 87 12.72 -7.47 15.51
C ASN A 87 11.93 -8.49 14.66
N CYS A 88 12.58 -9.08 13.65
CA CYS A 88 11.96 -10.08 12.76
C CYS A 88 12.91 -11.24 12.46
N SER A 89 12.36 -12.46 12.46
CA SER A 89 13.06 -13.65 11.97
C SER A 89 13.03 -13.72 10.44
N GLN A 90 12.01 -13.15 9.81
CA GLN A 90 11.85 -13.07 8.37
C GLN A 90 11.83 -11.61 7.91
N PRO A 91 12.93 -11.11 7.31
CA PRO A 91 13.02 -9.72 6.87
C PRO A 91 12.19 -9.50 5.59
N PRO A 92 11.70 -8.27 5.35
CA PRO A 92 11.07 -7.94 4.08
C PRO A 92 12.09 -8.00 2.94
N LEU A 93 11.62 -8.40 1.76
CA LEU A 93 12.46 -8.69 0.60
C LEU A 93 12.24 -7.66 -0.50
N LEU A 94 13.31 -7.41 -1.25
CA LEU A 94 13.25 -6.69 -2.51
C LEU A 94 13.68 -7.65 -3.62
N ILE A 95 12.77 -7.87 -4.56
CA ILE A 95 13.01 -8.69 -5.75
C ILE A 95 13.40 -7.73 -6.87
N LYS A 96 14.50 -8.02 -7.55
CA LYS A 96 14.95 -7.32 -8.74
C LYS A 96 14.84 -8.24 -9.94
N PHE A 97 14.15 -7.77 -10.97
CA PHE A 97 14.01 -8.46 -12.24
C PHE A 97 15.05 -7.94 -13.23
N LYS A 98 15.38 -8.78 -14.21
CA LYS A 98 16.13 -8.35 -15.40
C LYS A 98 15.12 -8.11 -16.53
N PRO A 99 15.15 -6.96 -17.23
CA PRO A 99 14.13 -6.64 -18.23
C PRO A 99 13.91 -7.71 -19.31
N LYS A 100 14.98 -8.38 -19.75
CA LYS A 100 14.89 -9.45 -20.77
C LYS A 100 14.15 -10.70 -20.29
N GLU A 101 14.08 -10.92 -18.98
CA GLU A 101 13.51 -12.12 -18.37
C GLU A 101 12.03 -11.93 -18.02
N THR A 102 11.52 -10.69 -18.09
CA THR A 102 10.13 -10.36 -17.77
C THR A 102 9.28 -10.03 -19.00
N SER A 103 9.86 -10.04 -20.20
CA SER A 103 9.12 -9.81 -21.45
C SER A 103 7.98 -10.81 -21.61
N ASN A 104 6.78 -10.32 -21.93
CA ASN A 104 5.54 -11.12 -22.02
C ASN A 104 5.15 -11.84 -20.70
N THR A 105 5.57 -11.33 -19.54
CA THR A 105 5.13 -11.81 -18.23
C THR A 105 4.28 -10.75 -17.52
N ILE A 106 3.59 -11.12 -16.45
CA ILE A 106 2.82 -10.14 -15.64
C ILE A 106 3.73 -9.11 -14.93
N PHE A 107 5.04 -9.35 -14.90
CA PHE A 107 6.07 -8.49 -14.31
C PHE A 107 6.87 -7.68 -15.34
N GLU A 108 6.40 -7.61 -16.59
CA GLU A 108 7.00 -6.75 -17.61
C GLU A 108 7.11 -5.30 -17.11
N ASP A 109 8.15 -4.58 -17.55
CA ASP A 109 8.46 -3.19 -17.13
C ASP A 109 8.68 -2.96 -15.62
N ILE A 110 8.65 -3.99 -14.77
CA ILE A 110 8.95 -3.88 -13.34
C ILE A 110 10.42 -4.24 -13.10
N GLU A 111 11.24 -3.24 -12.74
CA GLU A 111 12.66 -3.50 -12.39
C GLU A 111 12.80 -4.07 -10.96
N LYS A 112 12.04 -3.51 -10.00
CA LYS A 112 12.15 -3.85 -8.58
C LYS A 112 10.76 -3.96 -7.95
N LEU A 113 10.55 -4.99 -7.14
CA LEU A 113 9.28 -5.28 -6.50
C LEU A 113 9.49 -5.47 -4.99
N LYS A 114 8.81 -4.64 -4.20
CA LYS A 114 8.81 -4.75 -2.74
C LYS A 114 7.85 -5.86 -2.35
N LEU A 115 8.36 -6.86 -1.64
CA LEU A 115 7.58 -7.98 -1.10
C LEU A 115 7.42 -7.82 0.41
N VAL A 116 6.17 -7.69 0.85
CA VAL A 116 5.80 -7.66 2.27
C VAL A 116 5.43 -9.07 2.69
N VAL A 117 6.16 -9.58 3.69
CA VAL A 117 6.02 -10.93 4.22
C VAL A 117 5.76 -10.89 5.74
N PRO A 118 5.28 -11.97 6.37
CA PRO A 118 5.17 -12.03 7.82
C PRO A 118 6.55 -11.87 8.48
N CYS A 119 6.64 -11.06 9.53
CA CYS A 119 7.87 -10.83 10.30
C CYS A 119 8.33 -12.08 11.07
N GLN A 120 7.38 -12.97 11.41
CA GLN A 120 7.61 -14.27 12.03
C GLN A 120 6.71 -15.33 11.37
N LYS A 121 7.12 -16.60 11.43
CA LYS A 121 6.34 -17.74 10.92
C LYS A 121 5.23 -18.12 11.90
N SER A 122 4.15 -17.34 11.94
CA SER A 122 2.93 -17.70 12.67
C SER A 122 1.70 -17.02 12.08
N SER A 123 0.54 -17.63 12.28
CA SER A 123 -0.75 -17.11 11.80
C SER A 123 -1.03 -15.69 12.29
N ARG A 124 -0.64 -15.35 13.53
CA ARG A 124 -0.77 -14.00 14.06
C ARG A 124 -0.03 -12.96 13.20
N TYR A 125 1.15 -13.28 12.70
CA TYR A 125 1.92 -12.36 11.85
C TYR A 125 1.45 -12.35 10.40
N GLU A 126 0.82 -13.42 9.92
CA GLU A 126 0.09 -13.42 8.65
C GLU A 126 -1.13 -12.48 8.72
N ASP A 127 -1.89 -12.51 9.83
CA ASP A 127 -3.00 -11.58 10.06
C ASP A 127 -2.53 -10.11 10.00
N LEU A 128 -1.32 -9.79 10.50
CA LEU A 128 -0.76 -8.42 10.40
C LEU A 128 -0.51 -8.01 8.95
N VAL A 129 0.03 -8.91 8.13
CA VAL A 129 0.25 -8.66 6.68
C VAL A 129 -1.08 -8.46 5.96
N LEU A 130 -2.08 -9.27 6.29
CA LEU A 130 -3.43 -9.17 5.74
C LEU A 130 -4.10 -7.85 6.15
N LYS A 131 -3.93 -7.40 7.40
CA LYS A 131 -4.39 -6.08 7.87
C LYS A 131 -3.72 -4.95 7.12
N GLU A 132 -2.39 -4.99 6.96
CA GLU A 132 -1.64 -3.95 6.23
C GLU A 132 -2.07 -3.87 4.76
N TYR A 133 -2.20 -5.02 4.09
CA TYR A 133 -2.76 -5.11 2.74
C TYR A 133 -4.14 -4.44 2.66
N LEU A 134 -5.02 -4.73 3.62
CA LEU A 134 -6.35 -4.14 3.67
C LEU A 134 -6.29 -2.61 3.84
N VAL A 135 -5.34 -2.06 4.61
CA VAL A 135 -5.15 -0.61 4.70
C VAL A 135 -4.82 0.00 3.33
N TYR A 136 -3.96 -0.61 2.52
CA TYR A 136 -3.72 -0.15 1.14
C TYR A 136 -5.00 -0.17 0.30
N LYS A 137 -5.80 -1.24 0.39
CA LYS A 137 -7.09 -1.35 -0.32
C LYS A 137 -8.09 -0.29 0.15
N LEU A 138 -8.15 0.01 1.44
CA LEU A 138 -8.98 1.08 1.97
C LEU A 138 -8.52 2.44 1.45
N TYR A 139 -7.21 2.71 1.39
CA TYR A 139 -6.71 3.98 0.86
C TYR A 139 -7.00 4.16 -0.63
N GLN A 140 -7.03 3.08 -1.42
CA GLN A 140 -7.45 3.11 -2.83
C GLN A 140 -8.91 3.54 -3.02
N ILE A 141 -9.79 3.26 -2.04
CA ILE A 141 -11.16 3.79 -2.02
C ILE A 141 -11.15 5.29 -1.74
N ILE A 142 -10.25 5.76 -0.87
CA ILE A 142 -10.16 7.17 -0.47
C ILE A 142 -9.59 8.05 -1.58
N SER A 143 -8.59 7.56 -2.32
CA SER A 143 -7.81 8.39 -3.24
C SER A 143 -7.34 7.61 -4.48
N PRO A 144 -7.47 8.18 -5.69
CA PRO A 144 -6.82 7.63 -6.88
C PRO A 144 -5.28 7.73 -6.81
N TYR A 145 -4.77 8.69 -6.03
CA TYR A 145 -3.35 8.85 -5.70
C TYR A 145 -2.99 7.89 -4.56
N SER A 146 -2.91 6.60 -4.88
CA SER A 146 -2.63 5.52 -3.94
C SER A 146 -1.76 4.47 -4.62
N TYR A 147 -0.92 3.78 -3.84
CA TYR A 147 -0.21 2.59 -4.34
C TYR A 147 -1.18 1.44 -4.59
N ARG A 148 -1.05 0.78 -5.74
CA ARG A 148 -1.68 -0.54 -5.95
C ARG A 148 -0.93 -1.63 -5.18
N VAL A 149 -1.66 -2.67 -4.77
CA VAL A 149 -1.11 -3.84 -4.08
C VAL A 149 -1.77 -5.11 -4.61
N ARG A 150 -1.02 -6.21 -4.61
CA ARG A 150 -1.50 -7.53 -5.03
C ARG A 150 -1.26 -8.55 -3.93
N LEU A 151 -2.33 -9.21 -3.48
CA LEU A 151 -2.25 -10.27 -2.46
C LEU A 151 -1.69 -11.55 -3.07
N LEU A 152 -0.79 -12.19 -2.33
CA LEU A 152 -0.09 -13.40 -2.74
C LEU A 152 -0.35 -14.54 -1.75
N ARG A 153 -0.47 -15.76 -2.26
CA ARG A 153 -0.11 -16.96 -1.50
C ARG A 153 1.32 -17.30 -1.87
N LEU A 154 2.24 -17.00 -0.96
CA LEU A 154 3.67 -17.09 -1.21
C LEU A 154 4.23 -18.40 -0.65
N LYS A 155 4.83 -19.21 -1.52
CA LYS A 155 5.68 -20.35 -1.16
C LYS A 155 7.15 -19.95 -1.27
N ILE A 156 7.85 -19.85 -0.14
CA ILE A 156 9.31 -19.67 -0.11
C ILE A 156 9.98 -21.03 0.02
N VAL A 157 10.96 -21.32 -0.82
CA VAL A 157 11.74 -22.57 -0.81
C VAL A 157 13.24 -22.27 -0.67
N ASP A 158 13.90 -22.92 0.28
CA ASP A 158 15.36 -22.92 0.38
C ASP A 158 15.94 -23.86 -0.66
N ARG A 159 16.72 -23.30 -1.59
CA ARG A 159 17.26 -24.06 -2.73
C ARG A 159 18.37 -25.05 -2.37
N TYR A 160 18.96 -24.92 -1.18
CA TYR A 160 20.08 -25.77 -0.75
C TYR A 160 19.63 -26.84 0.24
N TYR A 161 18.63 -26.53 1.08
CA TYR A 161 18.17 -27.41 2.16
C TYR A 161 16.75 -27.96 1.93
N GLY A 162 16.02 -27.49 0.92
CA GLY A 162 14.68 -27.96 0.56
C GLY A 162 13.55 -27.53 1.50
N ASN A 163 13.87 -26.81 2.59
CA ASN A 163 12.86 -26.31 3.52
C ASN A 163 11.91 -25.33 2.83
N GLU A 164 10.61 -25.49 3.07
CA GLU A 164 9.59 -24.62 2.49
C GLU A 164 8.67 -24.00 3.55
N ALA A 165 8.09 -22.85 3.21
CA ALA A 165 7.06 -22.20 4.00
C ALA A 165 6.04 -21.55 3.07
N VAL A 166 4.76 -21.69 3.42
CA VAL A 166 3.65 -21.03 2.72
C VAL A 166 3.01 -20.03 3.67
N SER A 167 2.76 -18.83 3.18
CA SER A 167 2.08 -17.77 3.95
C SER A 167 1.42 -16.75 3.03
N TYR A 168 0.47 -15.97 3.55
CA TYR A 168 0.04 -14.77 2.86
C TYR A 168 1.14 -13.70 2.85
N ALA A 169 1.29 -13.06 1.70
CA ALA A 169 2.20 -11.95 1.46
C ALA A 169 1.51 -10.95 0.51
N PHE A 170 2.09 -9.78 0.29
CA PHE A 170 1.65 -8.92 -0.81
C PHE A 170 2.81 -8.14 -1.40
N VAL A 171 2.62 -7.71 -2.65
CA VAL A 171 3.56 -6.82 -3.33
C VAL A 171 2.96 -5.44 -3.50
N ILE A 172 3.82 -4.43 -3.49
CA ILE A 172 3.44 -3.02 -3.62
C ILE A 172 3.90 -2.50 -4.98
N GLU A 173 3.03 -1.75 -5.64
CA GLU A 173 3.31 -1.03 -6.88
C GLU A 173 4.62 -0.21 -6.77
N PRO A 174 5.59 -0.42 -7.68
CA PRO A 174 6.79 0.39 -7.72
C PRO A 174 6.45 1.87 -7.95
N VAL A 175 7.27 2.79 -7.43
CA VAL A 175 6.97 4.23 -7.55
C VAL A 175 7.03 4.72 -8.99
N GLU A 176 7.87 4.09 -9.82
CA GLU A 176 7.99 4.34 -11.25
C GLU A 176 6.72 3.91 -12.00
N VAL A 177 6.07 2.84 -11.54
CA VAL A 177 4.78 2.39 -12.07
C VAL A 177 3.64 3.31 -11.61
N LEU A 178 3.64 3.68 -10.33
CA LEU A 178 2.69 4.63 -9.75
C LEU A 178 2.71 5.97 -10.52
N THR A 179 3.89 6.54 -10.73
CA THR A 179 4.06 7.82 -11.44
C THR A 179 3.62 7.74 -12.89
N LYS A 180 4.01 6.68 -13.62
CA LYS A 180 3.53 6.43 -14.99
C LYS A 180 2.01 6.35 -15.06
N ARG A 181 1.37 5.63 -14.13
CA ARG A 181 -0.10 5.50 -14.05
C ARG A 181 -0.79 6.82 -13.72
N LEU A 182 -0.20 7.63 -12.85
CA LEU A 182 -0.79 8.91 -12.42
C LEU A 182 -0.45 10.07 -13.36
N GLY A 183 0.40 9.87 -14.37
CA GLY A 183 0.87 10.92 -15.26
C GLY A 183 1.75 11.99 -14.59
N GLY A 184 2.24 11.73 -13.37
CA GLY A 184 3.01 12.68 -12.57
C GLY A 184 4.46 12.25 -12.35
N VAL A 185 5.22 13.07 -11.63
CA VAL A 185 6.62 12.78 -11.27
C VAL A 185 6.82 12.78 -9.75
N VAL A 186 7.81 12.02 -9.27
CA VAL A 186 8.20 12.09 -7.85
C VAL A 186 8.88 13.41 -7.58
N ARG A 187 8.45 14.10 -6.53
CA ARG A 187 9.10 15.29 -6.00
C ARG A 187 9.89 14.95 -4.73
N ASP A 188 11.20 14.80 -4.86
CA ASP A 188 12.10 14.57 -3.71
C ASP A 188 12.50 15.91 -3.05
N ALA A 189 11.52 16.57 -2.41
CA ALA A 189 11.70 17.86 -1.75
C ALA A 189 11.44 17.73 -0.24
N LYS A 190 12.51 17.48 0.53
CA LYS A 190 12.47 17.56 1.99
C LYS A 190 12.11 18.97 2.47
N ASN A 191 11.59 19.06 3.68
CA ASN A 191 11.09 20.27 4.32
C ASN A 191 9.92 20.94 3.57
N THR A 192 9.24 20.21 2.67
CA THR A 192 7.98 20.68 2.10
C THR A 192 6.98 20.89 3.23
N HIS A 193 6.47 22.12 3.34
CA HIS A 193 5.46 22.44 4.34
C HIS A 193 4.13 21.77 3.96
N PRO A 194 3.37 21.14 4.87
CA PRO A 194 2.10 20.49 4.54
C PRO A 194 1.07 21.39 3.84
N ASN A 195 1.09 22.70 4.12
CA ASN A 195 0.25 23.68 3.43
C ASN A 195 0.68 24.01 1.99
N ALA A 196 1.86 23.60 1.56
CA ALA A 196 2.31 23.71 0.16
C ALA A 196 1.85 22.54 -0.72
N CYS A 197 1.33 21.47 -0.10
CA CYS A 197 0.73 20.35 -0.83
C CYS A 197 -0.68 20.68 -1.32
N ASN A 198 -1.19 19.90 -2.28
CA ASN A 198 -2.58 19.96 -2.68
C ASN A 198 -3.51 19.74 -1.46
N SER A 199 -4.26 20.77 -1.07
CA SER A 199 -5.01 20.77 0.20
C SER A 199 -6.10 19.71 0.25
N TYR A 200 -6.75 19.43 -0.89
CA TYR A 200 -7.83 18.45 -0.98
C TYR A 200 -7.33 17.03 -0.71
N TYR A 201 -6.27 16.60 -1.41
CA TYR A 201 -5.70 15.26 -1.21
C TYR A 201 -4.96 15.14 0.13
N TYR A 202 -4.27 16.20 0.55
CA TYR A 202 -3.61 16.25 1.86
C TYR A 202 -4.59 16.01 3.01
N ASN A 203 -5.73 16.71 3.02
CA ASN A 203 -6.70 16.58 4.11
C ASN A 203 -7.29 15.18 4.18
N ARG A 204 -7.61 14.58 3.03
CA ARG A 204 -8.09 13.20 2.96
C ARG A 204 -7.06 12.21 3.46
N MET A 205 -5.79 12.39 3.08
CA MET A 205 -4.68 11.60 3.58
C MET A 205 -4.56 11.74 5.11
N ALA A 206 -4.54 12.94 5.66
CA ALA A 206 -4.40 13.16 7.10
C ALA A 206 -5.57 12.57 7.91
N ILE A 207 -6.81 12.71 7.43
CA ILE A 207 -7.99 12.09 8.06
C ILE A 207 -7.97 10.57 7.92
N PHE A 208 -7.50 10.03 6.79
CA PHE A 208 -7.30 8.59 6.63
C PHE A 208 -6.27 8.05 7.63
N GLN A 209 -5.12 8.70 7.76
CA GLN A 209 -4.09 8.31 8.73
C GLN A 209 -4.65 8.30 10.16
N TYR A 210 -5.52 9.27 10.50
CA TYR A 210 -6.24 9.26 11.77
C TYR A 210 -7.23 8.09 11.91
N MET A 211 -8.00 7.77 10.86
CA MET A 211 -8.93 6.64 10.84
C MET A 211 -8.24 5.33 11.22
N ILE A 212 -7.05 5.10 10.65
CA ILE A 212 -6.27 3.87 10.86
C ILE A 212 -5.33 3.96 12.08
N GLY A 213 -5.27 5.09 12.79
CA GLY A 213 -4.38 5.28 13.94
C GLY A 213 -2.90 5.26 13.56
N HIS A 214 -2.54 5.84 12.42
CA HIS A 214 -1.16 5.88 11.94
C HIS A 214 -0.55 7.28 12.14
N THR A 215 0.45 7.35 13.01
CA THR A 215 1.17 8.60 13.30
C THR A 215 2.60 8.62 12.75
N ASP A 216 3.13 7.48 12.28
CA ASP A 216 4.49 7.33 11.76
C ASP A 216 4.61 7.80 10.30
N TRP A 217 4.34 9.09 10.04
CA TRP A 217 4.51 9.70 8.72
C TRP A 217 4.89 11.17 8.83
N SER A 218 5.60 11.68 7.83
CA SER A 218 6.00 13.10 7.79
C SER A 218 6.24 13.57 6.36
N ILE A 219 5.49 14.59 5.94
CA ILE A 219 5.74 15.29 4.66
C ILE A 219 7.08 16.00 4.68
N LYS A 220 7.40 16.71 5.77
CA LYS A 220 8.66 17.45 5.91
C LYS A 220 9.87 16.49 5.78
N ALA A 221 9.79 15.29 6.36
CA ALA A 221 10.89 14.33 6.32
C ALA A 221 10.84 13.34 5.14
N LEU A 222 9.76 13.35 4.34
CA LEU A 222 9.44 12.29 3.37
C LEU A 222 9.44 10.88 4.00
N HIS A 223 8.98 10.79 5.25
CA HIS A 223 8.86 9.54 5.99
C HIS A 223 7.48 8.94 5.74
N ASN A 224 7.43 7.73 5.20
CA ASN A 224 6.19 7.01 4.84
C ASN A 224 5.24 7.81 3.93
N ILE A 225 5.80 8.73 3.13
CA ILE A 225 5.09 9.58 2.17
C ILE A 225 5.93 9.69 0.89
N THR A 226 5.28 9.51 -0.25
CA THR A 226 5.79 9.92 -1.56
C THR A 226 5.06 11.17 -2.00
N LEU A 227 5.79 12.21 -2.44
CA LEU A 227 5.18 13.39 -3.04
C LEU A 227 5.12 13.22 -4.55
N ILE A 228 3.91 13.28 -5.12
CA ILE A 228 3.68 13.24 -6.56
C ILE A 228 3.32 14.65 -7.03
N GLU A 229 4.11 15.20 -7.94
CA GLU A 229 3.77 16.41 -8.66
C GLU A 229 3.00 16.01 -9.92
N PRO A 230 1.67 16.26 -10.00
CA PRO A 230 0.84 15.76 -11.10
C PRO A 230 1.11 16.50 -12.42
N GLU A 231 1.51 17.76 -12.33
CA GLU A 231 1.89 18.61 -13.46
C GLU A 231 3.00 19.56 -13.00
N PRO A 232 3.88 20.05 -13.90
CA PRO A 232 4.96 20.96 -13.53
C PRO A 232 4.47 22.15 -12.68
N PHE A 233 5.12 22.36 -11.54
CA PHE A 233 4.83 23.43 -10.58
C PHE A 233 3.48 23.33 -9.85
N ALA A 234 2.68 22.29 -10.11
CA ALA A 234 1.46 22.05 -9.34
C ALA A 234 1.78 21.68 -7.89
N PRO A 235 0.92 22.04 -6.91
CA PRO A 235 1.07 21.57 -5.55
C PRO A 235 1.13 20.05 -5.47
N ALA A 236 2.22 19.52 -4.89
CA ALA A 236 2.42 18.09 -4.81
C ALA A 236 1.34 17.39 -3.97
N ILE A 237 1.01 16.17 -4.35
CA ILE A 237 0.03 15.31 -3.72
C ILE A 237 0.78 14.26 -2.87
N PRO A 238 0.55 14.23 -1.54
CA PRO A 238 1.18 13.24 -0.69
C PRO A 238 0.46 11.89 -0.78
N VAL A 239 1.22 10.85 -1.09
CA VAL A 239 0.78 9.46 -1.20
C VAL A 239 1.41 8.65 -0.07
N PRO A 240 0.64 8.22 0.95
CA PRO A 240 1.15 7.45 2.07
C PRO A 240 1.42 5.98 1.69
N PHE A 241 2.38 5.39 2.39
CA PHE A 241 2.72 3.97 2.33
C PHE A 241 3.31 3.54 3.68
N ASP A 242 3.65 2.25 3.82
CA ASP A 242 4.15 1.63 5.07
C ASP A 242 3.17 1.82 6.23
N PHE A 243 2.15 0.95 6.30
CA PHE A 243 1.05 1.09 7.26
C PHE A 243 1.14 0.13 8.45
N ASP A 244 2.25 -0.61 8.59
CA ASP A 244 2.43 -1.62 9.63
C ASP A 244 2.48 -1.01 11.05
N PHE A 245 2.89 0.25 11.18
CA PHE A 245 2.90 1.02 12.44
C PHE A 245 1.55 1.70 12.78
N SER A 246 0.44 1.21 12.22
CA SER A 246 -0.90 1.76 12.47
C SER A 246 -1.67 0.99 13.55
N GLY A 247 -2.56 1.70 14.27
CA GLY A 247 -3.51 1.09 15.22
C GLY A 247 -4.49 0.10 14.56
N PHE A 248 -4.75 0.25 13.26
CA PHE A 248 -5.53 -0.69 12.48
C PHE A 248 -4.83 -2.05 12.32
N VAL A 249 -3.50 -2.04 12.13
CA VAL A 249 -2.70 -3.27 12.06
C VAL A 249 -2.46 -3.85 13.45
N ASP A 250 -2.17 -2.98 14.43
CA ASP A 250 -1.90 -3.35 15.83
C ASP A 250 -0.76 -4.39 15.93
N ALA A 251 0.32 -4.14 15.21
CA ALA A 251 1.49 -4.99 15.28
C ALA A 251 2.14 -4.88 16.68
N PRO A 252 2.57 -6.00 17.31
CA PRO A 252 3.14 -5.96 18.66
C PRO A 252 4.46 -5.17 18.76
N TYR A 253 5.09 -4.88 17.62
CA TYR A 253 6.30 -4.07 17.52
C TYR A 253 6.03 -2.60 17.19
N ALA A 254 4.78 -2.23 16.87
CA ALA A 254 4.40 -0.87 16.55
C ALA A 254 4.21 -0.07 17.84
N LEU A 255 5.14 0.85 18.10
CA LEU A 255 5.12 1.73 19.26
C LEU A 255 4.90 3.17 18.80
N PRO A 256 4.08 3.97 19.51
CA PRO A 256 4.01 5.40 19.24
C PRO A 256 5.37 6.08 19.40
N ALA A 257 5.59 7.15 18.63
CA ALA A 257 6.77 7.98 18.82
C ALA A 257 6.77 8.61 20.24
N GLU A 258 7.93 8.65 20.89
CA GLU A 258 8.07 9.02 22.31
C GLU A 258 7.51 10.41 22.67
N HIS A 259 7.51 11.34 21.72
CA HIS A 259 7.02 12.70 21.92
C HIS A 259 5.48 12.81 21.83
N LEU A 260 4.78 11.75 21.43
CA LEU A 260 3.33 11.75 21.32
C LEU A 260 2.68 11.42 22.67
N PRO A 261 1.52 12.02 23.00
CA PRO A 261 0.86 11.82 24.30
C PRO A 261 0.02 10.53 24.38
N ILE A 262 0.33 9.52 23.57
CA ILE A 262 -0.40 8.25 23.47
C ILE A 262 0.49 7.08 23.88
N LYS A 263 -0.11 6.05 24.48
CA LYS A 263 0.62 4.88 25.00
C LYS A 263 0.59 3.67 24.07
N SER A 264 -0.34 3.67 23.12
CA SER A 264 -0.54 2.59 22.16
C SER A 264 -0.90 3.18 20.79
N VAL A 265 -0.49 2.50 19.71
CA VAL A 265 -0.90 2.88 18.34
C VAL A 265 -2.42 2.74 18.14
N GLN A 266 -3.12 1.96 18.98
CA GLN A 266 -4.59 1.90 18.97
C GLN A 266 -5.24 3.18 19.50
N GLU A 267 -4.53 4.00 20.28
CA GLU A 267 -5.02 5.31 20.71
C GLU A 267 -4.85 6.31 19.54
N ARG A 268 -5.97 6.68 18.90
CA ARG A 268 -5.90 7.62 17.77
C ARG A 268 -5.39 8.99 18.20
N HIS A 269 -4.34 9.44 17.53
CA HIS A 269 -3.80 10.79 17.67
C HIS A 269 -3.77 11.48 16.31
N PHE A 270 -4.31 12.70 16.22
CA PHE A 270 -4.31 13.45 14.97
C PHE A 270 -2.95 14.10 14.73
N ASN A 271 -2.17 13.56 13.78
CA ASN A 271 -0.85 14.08 13.41
C ASN A 271 -0.90 14.99 12.15
N GLY A 272 -2.08 15.49 11.78
CA GLY A 272 -2.27 16.38 10.64
C GLY A 272 -2.06 17.86 10.98
N TYR A 273 -1.76 18.67 9.97
CA TYR A 273 -1.57 20.11 10.08
C TYR A 273 -2.90 20.85 10.10
N CYS A 274 -2.94 21.99 10.77
CA CYS A 274 -4.14 22.80 10.89
C CYS A 274 -4.61 23.35 9.54
N LYS A 275 -5.93 23.29 9.34
CA LYS A 275 -6.62 23.77 8.14
C LYS A 275 -7.85 24.59 8.50
N PRO A 276 -8.36 25.42 7.57
CA PRO A 276 -9.66 26.05 7.75
C PRO A 276 -10.74 25.00 8.03
N GLU A 277 -11.63 25.30 8.97
CA GLU A 277 -12.66 24.37 9.48
C GLU A 277 -13.50 23.74 8.36
N GLN A 278 -13.88 24.54 7.35
CA GLN A 278 -14.64 24.06 6.20
C GLN A 278 -13.94 22.89 5.49
N GLN A 279 -12.62 22.92 5.35
CA GLN A 279 -11.91 21.84 4.67
C GLN A 279 -11.89 20.53 5.48
N TYR A 280 -11.98 20.62 6.82
CA TYR A 280 -12.19 19.44 7.65
C TYR A 280 -13.61 18.90 7.48
N ILE A 281 -14.61 19.78 7.47
CA ILE A 281 -16.02 19.40 7.28
C ILE A 281 -16.21 18.65 5.95
N ASP A 282 -15.63 19.18 4.87
CA ASP A 282 -15.69 18.53 3.54
C ASP A 282 -15.04 17.14 3.57
N ALA A 283 -13.90 17.00 4.25
CA ALA A 283 -13.25 15.71 4.44
C ALA A 283 -14.12 14.76 5.28
N PHE A 284 -14.67 15.20 6.42
CA PHE A 284 -15.52 14.36 7.26
C PHE A 284 -16.74 13.85 6.50
N ASN A 285 -17.43 14.71 5.75
CA ASN A 285 -18.57 14.32 4.93
C ASN A 285 -18.18 13.30 3.85
N TYR A 286 -17.00 13.46 3.23
CA TYR A 286 -16.47 12.48 2.30
C TYR A 286 -16.28 11.10 2.94
N PHE A 287 -15.69 11.02 4.13
CA PHE A 287 -15.52 9.74 4.82
C PHE A 287 -16.86 9.16 5.28
N LEU A 288 -17.77 9.97 5.82
CA LEU A 288 -19.11 9.52 6.23
C LEU A 288 -19.88 8.88 5.07
N ASN A 289 -19.79 9.45 3.87
CA ASN A 289 -20.40 8.88 2.65
C ASN A 289 -19.76 7.55 2.22
N LEU A 290 -18.52 7.27 2.64
CA LEU A 290 -17.81 6.02 2.36
C LEU A 290 -17.93 4.97 3.47
N ARG A 291 -18.65 5.26 4.57
CA ARG A 291 -18.75 4.38 5.74
C ARG A 291 -19.11 2.96 5.38
N ASP A 292 -20.19 2.78 4.62
CA ASP A 292 -20.67 1.45 4.24
C ASP A 292 -19.73 0.75 3.27
N THR A 293 -19.10 1.50 2.35
CA THR A 293 -18.11 0.96 1.42
C THR A 293 -16.87 0.44 2.16
N ILE A 294 -16.38 1.20 3.15
CA ILE A 294 -15.23 0.81 3.99
C ILE A 294 -15.58 -0.40 4.86
N ASN A 295 -16.75 -0.39 5.52
CA ASN A 295 -17.20 -1.52 6.32
C ASN A 295 -17.40 -2.78 5.48
N HIS A 296 -17.96 -2.64 4.27
CA HIS A 296 -18.10 -3.74 3.34
C HIS A 296 -16.73 -4.32 2.95
N ALA A 297 -15.76 -3.48 2.58
CA ALA A 297 -14.40 -3.92 2.23
C ALA A 297 -13.72 -4.69 3.38
N ILE A 298 -13.95 -4.29 4.64
CA ILE A 298 -13.42 -5.01 5.80
C ILE A 298 -14.14 -6.35 6.00
N THR A 299 -15.47 -6.36 5.96
CA THR A 299 -16.28 -7.54 6.29
C THR A 299 -16.21 -8.65 5.24
N THR A 300 -15.99 -8.31 3.97
CA THR A 300 -15.85 -9.26 2.85
C THR A 300 -14.41 -9.67 2.56
N PHE A 301 -13.43 -9.21 3.34
CA PHE A 301 -12.05 -9.65 3.20
C PHE A 301 -11.82 -11.02 3.85
N TYR A 302 -12.34 -12.07 3.20
CA TYR A 302 -12.44 -13.42 3.78
C TYR A 302 -11.12 -14.09 4.16
N TYR A 303 -9.99 -13.58 3.64
CA TYR A 303 -8.65 -14.05 3.99
C TYR A 303 -8.27 -13.77 5.44
N LEU A 304 -8.79 -12.70 6.05
CA LEU A 304 -8.56 -12.38 7.46
C LEU A 304 -9.66 -13.01 8.33
N PRO A 305 -9.40 -13.72 9.44
CA PRO A 305 -10.44 -14.40 10.21
C PRO A 305 -11.61 -13.49 10.65
N GLN A 306 -12.84 -14.02 10.74
CA GLN A 306 -14.05 -13.24 11.10
C GLN A 306 -13.88 -12.44 12.38
N ARG A 307 -13.24 -13.03 13.41
CA ARG A 307 -12.96 -12.32 14.67
C ARG A 307 -12.11 -11.07 14.44
N GLN A 308 -11.05 -11.18 13.64
CA GLN A 308 -10.18 -10.05 13.31
C GLN A 308 -10.95 -9.00 12.50
N ARG A 309 -11.79 -9.41 11.52
CA ARG A 309 -12.66 -8.47 10.78
C ARG A 309 -13.61 -7.70 11.71
N ASN A 310 -14.23 -8.37 12.68
CA ASN A 310 -15.12 -7.72 13.65
C ASN A 310 -14.37 -6.71 14.52
N GLU A 311 -13.14 -7.03 14.95
CA GLU A 311 -12.29 -6.11 15.69
C GLU A 311 -11.97 -4.85 14.88
N LEU A 312 -11.65 -5.00 13.58
CA LEU A 312 -11.41 -3.88 12.67
C LEU A 312 -12.67 -3.03 12.44
N VAL A 313 -13.84 -3.65 12.23
CA VAL A 313 -15.11 -2.91 12.09
C VAL A 313 -15.43 -2.10 13.34
N ARG A 314 -15.21 -2.67 14.53
CA ARG A 314 -15.38 -1.92 15.79
C ARG A 314 -14.39 -0.76 15.86
N TYR A 315 -13.13 -0.99 15.52
CA TYR A 315 -12.12 0.04 15.50
C TYR A 315 -12.50 1.19 14.56
N THR A 316 -12.85 0.91 13.30
CA THR A 316 -13.24 1.95 12.33
C THR A 316 -14.59 2.61 12.65
N SER A 317 -15.53 1.89 13.26
CA SER A 317 -16.81 2.47 13.69
C SER A 317 -16.59 3.58 14.72
N GLU A 318 -15.65 3.42 15.65
CA GLU A 318 -15.30 4.49 16.58
C GLU A 318 -14.81 5.76 15.86
N PHE A 319 -14.03 5.61 14.78
CA PHE A 319 -13.63 6.76 13.95
C PHE A 319 -14.84 7.45 13.33
N PHE A 320 -15.79 6.70 12.75
CA PHE A 320 -17.00 7.28 12.18
C PHE A 320 -17.84 8.01 13.23
N ASP A 321 -17.95 7.46 14.44
CA ASP A 321 -18.67 8.09 15.55
C ASP A 321 -17.97 9.37 16.04
N ILE A 322 -16.65 9.47 15.89
CA ILE A 322 -15.89 10.70 16.18
C ILE A 322 -16.19 11.77 15.14
N ILE A 323 -16.07 11.46 13.84
CA ILE A 323 -16.21 12.48 12.78
C ILE A 323 -17.67 12.91 12.55
N ALA A 324 -18.65 12.07 12.93
CA ALA A 324 -20.07 12.40 12.91
C ALA A 324 -20.50 13.35 14.05
N SER A 325 -19.70 13.47 15.11
CA SER A 325 -20.02 14.30 16.27
C SER A 325 -19.21 15.60 16.27
N ASP A 326 -19.90 16.74 16.21
CA ASP A 326 -19.27 18.08 16.23
C ASP A 326 -18.31 18.26 17.42
N SER A 327 -18.76 17.88 18.62
CA SER A 327 -17.95 17.99 19.83
C SER A 327 -16.71 17.08 19.79
N LYS A 328 -16.86 15.82 19.33
CA LYS A 328 -15.74 14.88 19.25
C LYS A 328 -14.75 15.26 18.16
N ARG A 329 -15.20 15.58 16.94
CA ARG A 329 -14.29 15.98 15.85
C ARG A 329 -13.55 17.28 16.16
N LYS A 330 -14.20 18.22 16.85
CA LYS A 330 -13.55 19.44 17.34
C LYS A 330 -12.44 19.11 18.34
N SER A 331 -12.76 18.36 19.40
CA SER A 331 -11.84 18.08 20.51
C SER A 331 -10.72 17.07 20.18
N ARG A 332 -10.93 16.17 19.21
CA ARG A 332 -9.97 15.10 18.87
C ARG A 332 -9.16 15.36 17.59
N ILE A 333 -9.64 16.21 16.69
CA ILE A 333 -9.01 16.45 15.38
C ILE A 333 -8.73 17.94 15.19
N ILE A 334 -9.77 18.78 15.13
CA ILE A 334 -9.64 20.19 14.73
C ILE A 334 -8.75 20.98 15.71
N THR A 335 -8.89 20.80 17.02
CA THR A 335 -8.06 21.51 18.01
C THR A 335 -6.75 20.79 18.36
N LYS A 336 -6.54 19.58 17.81
CA LYS A 336 -5.34 18.76 18.03
C LYS A 336 -4.38 18.78 16.83
N CYS A 337 -4.71 19.55 15.80
CA CYS A 337 -3.86 19.71 14.63
C CYS A 337 -2.55 20.41 14.97
N ARG A 338 -1.56 20.16 14.13
CA ARG A 338 -0.20 20.70 14.23
C ARG A 338 -0.09 22.10 13.62
N THR A 339 0.75 22.93 14.21
CA THR A 339 1.05 24.31 13.79
C THR A 339 2.55 24.61 13.68
N ASP A 340 3.39 23.58 13.84
CA ASP A 340 4.86 23.64 13.89
C ASP A 340 5.58 23.61 12.53
#